data_AF-I9QCL9-F1
#
_entry.id   AF-I9QCL9-F1
#
_cell.length_a   1.000
_cell.length_b   1.000
_cell.length_c   1.000
_cell.angle_alpha   90.00
_cell.angle_beta   90.00
_cell.angle_gamma   90.00
#
_symmetry.space_group_name_H-M   'P 1'
#
loop_
_entity.id
_entity.type
_entity.pdbx_description
1 polymer ?
#
loop_
_entity_poly.entity_id
_entity_poly.type
_entity_poly.pdbx_seq_one_letter_code
_entity_poly.pdbx_strand_id
1 'polypeptide(L)' 'MIRNIIKERDEIKAFSFDRNGKIITSLYDSGFSSVAAVISELSRRGSGWMKDIKEISIENKSRCTYARYNKQGRRI' A
#
# COMPACT_ATOMS: atom_id res chain seq x y z
N MET A 1 -9.69 -4.31 -13.23
CA MET A 1 -8.32 -3.82 -13.57
C MET A 1 -7.98 -2.70 -12.60
N ILE A 2 -6.88 -2.79 -11.86
CA ILE A 2 -6.46 -1.75 -10.89
C ILE A 2 -5.97 -0.54 -11.70
N ARG A 3 -6.59 0.64 -11.55
CA ARG A 3 -6.03 1.88 -12.10
C ARG A 3 -4.75 2.19 -11.34
N ASN A 4 -3.60 2.06 -12.02
CA ASN A 4 -2.30 2.31 -11.41
C ASN A 4 -2.12 3.83 -11.21
N ILE A 5 -1.97 4.26 -9.96
CA ILE A 5 -1.72 5.66 -9.59
C ILE A 5 -0.23 5.95 -9.41
N ILE A 6 0.64 4.96 -9.67
CA ILE A 6 2.08 5.02 -9.45
C ILE A 6 2.79 4.92 -10.80
N LYS A 7 3.77 5.78 -11.03
CA LYS A 7 4.76 5.66 -12.10
C LYS A 7 6.15 5.49 -11.48
N GLU A 8 7.11 5.08 -12.31
CA GLU A 8 8.51 4.98 -11.90
C GLU A 8 9.01 6.29 -11.28
N ARG A 9 9.77 6.17 -10.19
CA ARG A 9 10.38 7.28 -9.42
C ARG A 9 9.37 8.18 -8.69
N ASP A 10 8.08 7.89 -8.70
CA ASP A 10 7.12 8.60 -7.85
C ASP A 10 7.43 8.29 -6.38
N GLU A 11 7.37 9.30 -5.51
CA GLU A 11 7.54 9.14 -4.07
C GLU A 11 6.26 8.58 -3.45
N ILE A 12 6.34 7.37 -2.90
CA ILE A 12 5.21 6.63 -2.37
C ILE A 12 5.30 6.52 -0.85
N LYS A 13 4.24 6.95 -0.18
CA LYS A 13 4.01 6.71 1.24
C LYS A 13 2.85 5.74 1.38
N ALA A 14 3.04 4.62 2.05
CA ALA A 14 1.98 3.63 2.21
C ALA A 14 1.96 3.01 3.60
N PHE A 15 0.76 2.61 4.02
CA PHE A 15 0.50 2.00 5.32
C PHE A 15 -0.41 0.78 5.16
N SER A 16 -0.16 -0.25 5.95
CA SER A 16 -1.06 -1.40 6.10
C SER A 16 -1.68 -1.40 7.49
N PHE A 17 -2.98 -1.70 7.58
CA PHE A 17 -3.75 -1.68 8.81
C PHE A 17 -4.37 -3.04 9.11
N ASP A 18 -4.50 -3.36 10.40
CA ASP A 18 -5.28 -4.51 10.86
C ASP A 18 -6.80 -4.20 10.85
N ARG A 19 -7.60 -5.19 11.26
CA ARG A 19 -9.06 -5.04 11.39
C ARG A 19 -9.53 -3.98 12.39
N ASN A 20 -8.67 -3.55 13.31
CA ASN A 20 -8.96 -2.53 14.31
C ASN A 20 -8.46 -1.14 13.88
N GLY A 21 -7.93 -1.00 12.65
CA GLY A 21 -7.35 0.24 12.15
C GLY A 21 -5.95 0.54 12.71
N LYS A 22 -5.29 -0.44 13.35
CA LYS A 22 -3.92 -0.26 13.84
C LYS A 22 -2.93 -0.47 12.71
N ILE A 23 -1.93 0.42 12.61
CA ILE A 23 -0.84 0.29 11.63
C ILE A 23 -0.03 -0.97 11.97
N ILE A 24 0.09 -1.85 10.98
CA ILE A 24 0.94 -3.05 11.01
C ILE A 24 2.33 -2.72 10.46
N THR A 25 2.39 -1.98 9.36
CA THR A 25 3.63 -1.62 8.64
C THR A 25 3.41 -0.32 7.87
N SER A 26 4.50 0.41 7.69
CA SER A 26 4.57 1.57 6.82
C SER A 26 5.78 1.45 5.88
N LEU A 27 5.71 2.16 4.76
CA LEU A 27 6.84 2.38 3.87
C LEU A 27 6.82 3.79 3.30
N TYR A 28 8.02 4.26 2.97
CA TYR A 28 8.26 5.51 2.26
C TYR A 28 9.43 5.26 1.29
N ASP A 29 9.16 5.22 -0.01
CA ASP A 29 10.14 4.84 -1.02
C ASP A 29 9.75 5.39 -2.40
N SER A 30 10.71 5.55 -3.30
CA SER A 30 10.51 5.93 -4.71
C SER A 30 10.82 4.80 -5.70
N GLY A 31 11.17 3.61 -5.20
CA GLY A 31 11.49 2.43 -6.01
C GLY A 31 10.30 1.66 -6.60
N PHE A 32 9.06 2.12 -6.41
CA PHE A 32 7.86 1.41 -6.88
C PHE A 32 7.40 1.89 -8.26
N SER A 33 6.89 0.95 -9.06
CA SER A 33 6.28 1.23 -10.37
C SER A 33 4.77 0.92 -10.42
N SER A 34 4.22 0.28 -9.38
CA SER A 34 2.79 -0.07 -9.34
C SER A 34 2.23 -0.24 -7.94
N VAL A 35 0.91 -0.04 -7.81
CA VAL A 35 0.14 -0.33 -6.59
C VAL A 35 0.33 -1.77 -6.11
N ALA A 36 0.39 -2.73 -7.05
CA ALA A 36 0.57 -4.14 -6.72
C ALA A 36 1.93 -4.41 -6.06
N ALA A 37 3.00 -3.75 -6.53
CA ALA A 37 4.33 -3.86 -5.92
C ALA A 37 4.35 -3.33 -4.48
N VAL A 38 3.69 -2.19 -4.22
CA VAL A 38 3.55 -1.62 -2.87
C VAL A 38 2.81 -2.58 -1.95
N ILE A 39 1.69 -3.15 -2.39
CA ILE A 39 0.88 -4.10 -1.61
C ILE A 39 1.68 -5.36 -1.30
N SER A 40 2.41 -5.89 -2.28
CA SER A 40 3.26 -7.08 -2.10
C SER A 40 4.36 -6.82 -1.06
N GLU A 41 5.00 -5.64 -1.11
CA GLU A 41 6.06 -5.30 -0.16
C GLU A 41 5.53 -5.07 1.27
N LEU A 42 4.38 -4.40 1.41
CA LEU A 42 3.70 -4.28 2.71
C LEU A 42 3.31 -5.64 3.26
N SER A 43 2.82 -6.54 2.41
CA SER A 43 2.49 -7.91 2.81
C SER A 43 3.76 -8.66 3.23
N ARG A 44 4.85 -8.55 2.47
CA ARG A 44 6.12 -9.20 2.82
C ARG A 44 6.69 -8.74 4.18
N ARG A 45 6.57 -7.45 4.50
CA ARG A 45 7.08 -6.87 5.77
C ARG A 45 6.13 -7.06 6.96
N GLY A 46 4.83 -6.94 6.72
CA GLY A 46 3.83 -6.83 7.78
C GLY A 46 2.92 -8.05 7.95
N SER A 47 2.76 -8.87 6.90
CA SER A 47 1.87 -10.03 6.97
C SER A 47 2.55 -11.20 7.65
N GLY A 48 1.85 -11.76 8.62
CA GLY A 48 2.20 -12.99 9.31
C GLY A 48 0.92 -13.60 9.87
N TRP A 49 0.98 -14.85 10.31
CA TRP A 49 -0.14 -15.62 10.86
C TRP A 49 -1.01 -14.87 11.90
N MET A 50 -0.42 -13.95 12.69
CA MET A 50 -1.15 -13.14 13.69
C MET A 50 -1.54 -11.71 13.21
N LYS A 51 -1.08 -11.27 12.04
CA LYS A 51 -1.23 -9.88 11.56
C LYS A 51 -1.81 -9.88 10.14
N ASP A 52 -3.11 -10.14 10.03
CA ASP A 52 -3.82 -10.04 8.75
C ASP A 52 -4.01 -8.56 8.37
N ILE A 53 -3.56 -8.20 7.17
CA ILE A 53 -3.72 -6.85 6.63
C ILE A 53 -5.16 -6.72 6.12
N LYS A 54 -5.93 -5.82 6.71
CA LYS A 54 -7.31 -5.57 6.30
C LYS A 54 -7.41 -4.47 5.24
N GLU A 55 -6.67 -3.39 5.44
CA GLU A 55 -6.70 -2.19 4.62
C GLU A 55 -5.26 -1.73 4.34
N ILE A 56 -5.07 -1.14 3.17
CA ILE A 56 -3.81 -0.54 2.73
C ILE A 56 -4.13 0.86 2.20
N SER A 57 -3.44 1.86 2.74
CA SER A 57 -3.48 3.22 2.19
C SER A 57 -2.21 3.48 1.40
N ILE A 58 -2.36 4.07 0.21
CA ILE A 58 -1.26 4.44 -0.67
C ILE A 58 -1.44 5.90 -1.05
N GLU A 59 -0.42 6.69 -0.74
CA GLU A 59 -0.30 8.08 -1.10
C GLU A 59 0.89 8.23 -2.05
N ASN A 60 0.63 8.78 -3.23
CA ASN A 60 1.67 9.21 -4.16
C ASN A 60 1.90 10.70 -3.95
N LYS A 61 3.03 11.02 -3.30
CA LYS A 61 3.42 12.38 -2.95
C LYS A 61 3.77 13.21 -4.18
N SER A 62 4.44 12.62 -5.16
CA SER A 62 4.84 13.32 -6.40
C SER A 62 3.64 13.74 -7.26
N ARG A 63 2.51 13.03 -7.15
CA ARG A 63 1.29 13.31 -7.94
C ARG A 63 0.13 13.85 -7.13
N CYS A 64 0.30 14.04 -5.82
CA CYS A 64 -0.78 14.42 -4.90
C CYS A 64 -2.02 13.52 -5.04
N THR A 65 -1.82 12.20 -5.22
CA THR A 65 -2.93 11.24 -5.32
C THR A 65 -2.94 10.29 -4.14
N TYR A 66 -4.14 9.84 -3.79
CA TYR A 66 -4.37 8.95 -2.66
C TYR A 66 -5.43 7.92 -3.01
N ALA A 67 -5.21 6.68 -2.60
CA ALA A 67 -6.22 5.64 -2.68
C ALA A 67 -6.05 4.60 -1.57
N ARG A 68 -7.15 3.94 -1.24
CA ARG A 68 -7.19 2.83 -0.31
C ARG A 68 -7.53 1.55 -1.02
N TYR A 69 -6.95 0.45 -0.55
CA TYR A 69 -7.08 -0.86 -1.14
C TYR A 69 -7.27 -1.91 -0.04
N ASN A 70 -7.97 -2.99 -0.38
CA ASN A 70 -7.89 -4.22 0.42
C ASN A 70 -6.61 -4.99 0.09
N LYS A 71 -6.34 -6.07 0.84
CA LYS A 71 -5.15 -6.92 0.63
C LYS A 71 -5.07 -7.59 -0.74
N GLN A 72 -6.17 -7.68 -1.48
CA GLN A 72 -6.21 -8.18 -2.86
C GLN A 72 -6.00 -7.08 -3.91
N GLY A 73 -5.70 -5.84 -3.50
CA GLY A 73 -5.51 -4.71 -4.39
C GLY A 73 -6.79 -4.14 -5.00
N ARG A 74 -7.96 -4.52 -4.48
CA ARG A 74 -9.22 -3.88 -4.88
C ARG A 74 -9.36 -2.56 -4.12
N ARG A 75 -9.66 -1.49 -4.85
CA ARG A 75 -9.91 -0.17 -4.28
C ARG A 75 -11.18 -0.19 -3.42
N ILE A 76 -11.15 0.51 -2.29
CA ILE A 76 -12.28 0.70 -1.36
C ILE A 76 -12.62 2.18 -1.20
#